data_AF-A0A382MU60-F1
#
_entry.id   AF-A0A382MU60-F1
#
_cell.length_a   1.000
_cell.length_b   1.000
_cell.length_c   1.000
_cell.angle_alpha   90.00
_cell.angle_beta   90.00
_cell.angle_gamma   90.00
#
_symmetry.space_group_name_H-M   'P 1'
#
loop_
_entity.id
_entity.type
_entity.pdbx_description
1 polymer ?
#
loop_
_entity_poly.entity_id
_entity_poly.type
_entity_poly.pdbx_seq_one_letter_code
_entity_poly.pdbx_strand_id
1 'polypeptide(L)'
;MYLIASFVLWFGLPWVGKNFMNKKQQMTVVLILIVVTLFQQLWFDFFQLYIDDFDIGDDLFLHMCGLSLFISSYALWSKSQAAFEISFFWGIVGAAQAIFTPDPSRFPYGDISIFFNFLSHGIIILNVSWLMLVDGMRCRKGSLLNTFLISNGAVFVIGFINKIIGHDANYWFVCRKPGGDSPF
;
A
#
# COMPACT_ATOMS: atom_id res chain seq x y z
N MET A 1 -15.23 9.31 9.93
CA MET A 1 -15.47 7.95 10.45
C MET A 1 -14.33 6.99 10.11
N TYR A 2 -13.96 6.86 8.82
CA TYR A 2 -12.90 5.95 8.37
C TYR A 2 -11.56 6.12 9.09
N LEU A 3 -11.06 7.35 9.23
CA LEU A 3 -9.79 7.61 9.91
C LEU A 3 -9.74 7.05 11.34
N ILE A 4 -10.77 7.30 12.15
CA ILE A 4 -10.85 6.80 13.54
C ILE A 4 -10.87 5.27 13.55
N ALA A 5 -11.65 4.65 12.68
CA ALA A 5 -11.70 3.20 12.56
C ALA A 5 -10.34 2.61 12.15
N SER A 6 -9.67 3.22 11.18
CA SER A 6 -8.32 2.82 10.75
C SER A 6 -7.32 2.91 11.90
N PHE A 7 -7.30 4.02 12.65
CA PHE A 7 -6.44 4.17 13.83
C PHE A 7 -6.68 3.09 14.88
N VAL A 8 -7.96 2.80 15.19
CA VAL A 8 -8.31 1.74 16.14
C VAL A 8 -7.81 0.39 15.64
N LEU A 9 -7.92 0.10 14.34
CA LEU A 9 -7.43 -1.16 13.77
C LEU A 9 -5.89 -1.25 13.79
N TRP A 10 -5.19 -0.17 13.39
CA TRP A 10 -3.73 -0.12 13.31
C TRP A 10 -3.03 -0.44 14.63
N PHE A 11 -3.62 0.00 15.75
CA PHE A 11 -3.04 -0.24 17.07
C PHE A 11 -3.76 -1.36 17.83
N GLY A 12 -5.08 -1.43 17.74
CA GLY A 12 -5.90 -2.39 18.47
C GLY A 12 -5.65 -3.83 18.04
N LEU A 13 -5.67 -4.12 16.73
CA LEU A 13 -5.50 -5.49 16.24
C LEU A 13 -4.09 -6.03 16.57
N PRO A 14 -2.98 -5.32 16.30
CA PRO A 14 -1.65 -5.78 16.72
C PRO A 14 -1.48 -5.84 18.24
N TRP A 15 -2.10 -4.94 19.01
CA TRP A 15 -2.07 -5.00 20.47
C TRP A 15 -2.75 -6.28 20.99
N VAL A 16 -3.93 -6.63 20.46
CA VAL A 16 -4.59 -7.90 20.80
C VAL A 16 -3.73 -9.08 20.36
N GLY A 17 -3.19 -9.03 19.14
CA GLY A 17 -2.28 -10.05 18.59
C GLY A 17 -1.07 -10.31 19.47
N LYS A 18 -0.46 -9.27 20.04
CA LYS A 18 0.70 -9.38 20.91
C LYS A 18 0.37 -9.94 22.30
N ASN A 19 -0.71 -9.47 22.91
CA ASN A 19 -0.98 -9.70 24.34
C ASN A 19 -1.88 -10.91 24.61
N PHE A 20 -2.76 -11.29 23.67
CA PHE A 20 -3.80 -12.30 23.91
C PHE A 20 -3.79 -13.48 22.92
N MET A 21 -3.11 -13.38 21.78
CA MET A 21 -3.10 -14.45 20.78
C MET A 21 -1.88 -15.38 20.92
N ASN A 22 -2.10 -16.68 20.74
CA ASN A 22 -1.03 -17.65 20.58
C ASN A 22 -0.44 -17.65 19.15
N LYS A 23 0.64 -18.40 18.92
CA LYS A 23 1.33 -18.43 17.61
C LYS A 23 0.47 -18.94 16.45
N LYS A 24 -0.44 -19.89 16.68
CA LYS A 24 -1.36 -20.37 15.63
C LYS A 24 -2.36 -19.28 15.24
N GLN A 25 -2.95 -18.61 16.23
CA GLN A 25 -3.87 -17.50 16.00
C GLN A 25 -3.18 -16.33 15.29
N GLN A 26 -1.97 -15.96 15.71
CA GLN A 26 -1.16 -14.93 15.03
C GLN A 26 -0.94 -15.30 13.56
N MET A 27 -0.61 -16.55 13.25
CA MET A 27 -0.44 -17.02 11.87
C MET A 27 -1.74 -16.95 11.07
N THR A 28 -2.88 -17.33 11.67
CA THR A 28 -4.20 -17.19 11.02
C THR A 28 -4.50 -15.72 10.69
N VAL A 29 -4.24 -14.79 11.61
CA VAL A 29 -4.43 -13.36 11.34
C VAL A 29 -3.52 -12.87 10.23
N VAL A 30 -2.24 -13.28 10.23
CA VAL A 30 -1.29 -12.94 9.15
C VAL A 30 -1.81 -13.43 7.79
N LEU A 31 -2.31 -14.67 7.72
CA LEU A 31 -2.88 -15.21 6.48
C LEU A 31 -4.13 -14.42 6.04
N ILE A 32 -5.02 -14.08 6.97
CA ILE A 32 -6.19 -13.24 6.68
C ILE A 32 -5.76 -11.87 6.16
N LEU A 33 -4.79 -11.22 6.81
CA LEU A 33 -4.27 -9.92 6.37
C LEU A 33 -3.72 -10.00 4.94
N ILE A 34 -2.93 -11.01 4.62
CA ILE A 34 -2.40 -11.22 3.26
C ILE A 34 -3.54 -11.39 2.25
N VAL A 35 -4.51 -12.27 2.55
CA VAL A 35 -5.65 -12.53 1.66
C VAL A 35 -6.46 -11.26 1.44
N VAL A 36 -6.81 -10.53 2.50
CA VAL A 36 -7.57 -9.27 2.38
C VAL A 36 -6.78 -8.22 1.62
N THR A 37 -5.47 -8.10 1.86
CA THR A 37 -4.59 -7.12 1.20
C THR A 37 -4.57 -7.31 -0.32
N LEU A 38 -4.48 -8.56 -0.78
CA LEU A 38 -4.44 -8.88 -2.21
C LEU A 38 -5.84 -8.89 -2.84
N PHE A 39 -6.82 -9.45 -2.14
CA PHE A 39 -8.19 -9.55 -2.63
C PHE A 39 -8.84 -8.19 -2.84
N GLN A 40 -8.67 -7.24 -1.92
CA GLN A 40 -9.29 -5.93 -2.04
C GLN A 40 -8.85 -5.17 -3.29
N GLN A 41 -7.59 -5.35 -3.72
CA GLN A 41 -7.08 -4.72 -4.93
C GLN A 41 -7.66 -5.40 -6.18
N LEU A 42 -7.62 -6.74 -6.24
CA LEU A 42 -8.24 -7.48 -7.35
C LEU A 42 -9.73 -7.17 -7.49
N TRP A 43 -10.42 -6.96 -6.36
CA TRP A 43 -11.82 -6.59 -6.34
C TRP A 43 -12.05 -5.19 -6.90
N PHE A 44 -11.18 -4.23 -6.58
CA PHE A 44 -11.27 -2.87 -7.11
C PHE A 44 -11.02 -2.85 -8.63
N ASP A 45 -9.99 -3.55 -9.10
CA ASP A 45 -9.70 -3.69 -10.53
C ASP A 45 -10.87 -4.37 -11.27
N PHE A 46 -11.47 -5.40 -10.67
CA PHE A 46 -12.67 -6.05 -11.23
C PHE A 46 -13.86 -5.09 -11.30
N PHE A 47 -14.04 -4.24 -10.29
CA PHE A 47 -15.07 -3.20 -10.30
C PHE A 47 -14.86 -2.22 -11.46
N GLN A 48 -13.63 -1.74 -11.68
CA GLN A 48 -13.30 -0.85 -12.80
C GLN A 48 -13.52 -1.52 -14.16
N LEU A 49 -13.15 -2.80 -14.29
CA LEU A 49 -13.43 -3.58 -15.50
C LEU A 49 -14.93 -3.75 -15.74
N TYR A 50 -15.73 -3.94 -14.68
CA TYR A 50 -17.18 -4.12 -14.77
C TYR A 50 -17.90 -2.86 -15.26
N ILE A 51 -17.37 -1.67 -14.97
CA ILE A 51 -17.92 -0.38 -15.41
C ILE A 51 -17.25 0.18 -16.68
N ASP A 52 -16.42 -0.63 -17.35
CA ASP A 52 -15.66 -0.25 -18.56
C ASP A 52 -14.74 0.97 -18.38
N ASP A 53 -14.19 1.17 -17.16
CA ASP A 53 -13.35 2.32 -16.81
C ASP A 53 -11.90 1.92 -16.46
N PHE A 54 -11.53 0.67 -16.73
CA PHE A 54 -10.18 0.16 -16.44
C PHE A 54 -9.18 0.57 -17.54
N ASP A 55 -8.15 1.32 -17.14
CA ASP A 55 -7.04 1.73 -18.01
C ASP A 55 -5.75 0.96 -17.65
N ILE A 56 -5.23 0.19 -18.61
CA ILE A 56 -3.93 -0.51 -18.47
C ILE A 56 -2.76 0.46 -18.28
N GLY A 57 -2.91 1.73 -18.63
CA GLY A 57 -1.91 2.78 -18.43
C GLY A 57 -1.84 3.35 -17.02
N ASP A 58 -2.89 3.19 -16.20
CA ASP A 58 -2.98 3.82 -14.88
C ASP A 58 -3.52 2.91 -13.76
N ASP A 59 -4.26 1.84 -14.06
CA ASP A 59 -4.94 1.02 -13.05
C ASP A 59 -4.21 -0.28 -12.69
N LEU A 60 -3.13 -0.66 -13.39
CA LEU A 60 -2.36 -1.83 -12.94
C LEU A 60 -1.74 -1.57 -11.56
N PHE A 61 -1.48 -2.67 -10.85
CA PHE A 61 -0.78 -2.72 -9.56
C PHE A 61 0.65 -2.13 -9.52
N LEU A 62 1.10 -1.48 -10.60
CA LEU A 62 2.44 -0.93 -10.75
C LEU A 62 2.62 0.40 -10.02
N HIS A 63 1.53 1.06 -9.60
CA HIS A 63 1.62 2.22 -8.70
C HIS A 63 2.23 1.85 -7.35
N MET A 64 2.80 2.86 -6.68
CA MET A 64 3.53 2.67 -5.43
C MET A 64 2.68 2.03 -4.33
N CYS A 65 1.38 2.35 -4.25
CA CYS A 65 0.44 1.71 -3.32
C CYS A 65 0.25 0.23 -3.66
N GLY A 66 0.02 -0.11 -4.94
CA GLY A 66 -0.09 -1.49 -5.43
C GLY A 66 1.14 -2.33 -5.10
N LEU A 67 2.33 -1.83 -5.40
CA LEU A 67 3.58 -2.49 -5.02
C LEU A 67 3.75 -2.61 -3.49
N SER A 68 3.33 -1.60 -2.72
CA SER A 68 3.38 -1.64 -1.26
C SER A 68 2.45 -2.69 -0.65
N LEU A 69 1.29 -2.94 -1.24
CA LEU A 69 0.38 -4.03 -0.84
C LEU A 69 1.09 -5.38 -0.98
N PHE A 70 1.73 -5.63 -2.13
CA PHE A 70 2.48 -6.86 -2.37
C PHE A 70 3.69 -7.00 -1.44
N ILE A 71 4.52 -5.96 -1.31
CA ILE A 71 5.74 -6.03 -0.50
C ILE A 71 5.39 -6.18 0.98
N SER A 72 4.33 -5.52 1.47
CA SER A 72 3.88 -5.68 2.87
C SER A 72 3.32 -7.07 3.15
N SER A 73 2.59 -7.65 2.18
CA SER A 73 2.11 -9.04 2.27
C SER A 73 3.28 -10.03 2.26
N TYR A 74 4.27 -9.80 1.39
CA TYR A 74 5.49 -10.60 1.36
C TYR A 74 6.29 -10.47 2.65
N ALA A 75 6.39 -9.27 3.23
CA ALA A 75 7.03 -9.05 4.52
C ALA A 75 6.29 -9.77 5.65
N LEU A 76 4.95 -9.76 5.66
CA LEU A 76 4.12 -10.52 6.59
C LEU A 76 4.38 -12.03 6.52
N TRP A 77 4.50 -12.59 5.32
CA TRP A 77 4.75 -14.01 5.11
C TRP A 77 6.20 -14.42 5.43
N SER A 78 7.16 -13.77 4.79
CA SER A 78 8.58 -14.17 4.81
C SER A 78 9.35 -13.64 6.02
N LYS A 79 8.84 -12.60 6.69
CA LYS A 79 9.56 -11.81 7.70
C LYS A 79 10.89 -11.25 7.19
N SER A 80 10.98 -11.00 5.88
CA SER A 80 12.16 -10.40 5.26
C SER A 80 12.40 -8.98 5.76
N GLN A 81 13.57 -8.73 6.33
CA GLN A 81 13.96 -7.43 6.86
C GLN A 81 13.95 -6.32 5.79
N ALA A 82 14.38 -6.64 4.57
CA ALA A 82 14.39 -5.68 3.46
C ALA A 82 12.97 -5.32 3.02
N ALA A 83 12.09 -6.32 2.88
CA ALA A 83 10.69 -6.09 2.52
C ALA A 83 9.94 -5.30 3.60
N PHE A 84 10.21 -5.58 4.87
CA PHE A 84 9.69 -4.80 5.99
C PHE A 84 10.15 -3.34 5.93
N GLU A 85 11.44 -3.08 5.70
CA GLU A 85 11.96 -1.70 5.63
C GLU A 85 11.34 -0.93 4.46
N ILE A 86 11.25 -1.53 3.28
CA ILE A 86 10.58 -0.92 2.12
C ILE A 86 9.11 -0.64 2.45
N SER A 87 8.39 -1.63 3.00
CA SER A 87 6.98 -1.47 3.40
C SER A 87 6.80 -0.41 4.48
N PHE A 88 7.77 -0.27 5.39
CA PHE A 88 7.72 0.75 6.44
C PHE A 88 7.79 2.15 5.84
N PHE A 89 8.76 2.43 4.97
CA PHE A 89 8.88 3.77 4.39
C PHE A 89 7.81 4.04 3.33
N TRP A 90 7.51 3.09 2.44
CA TRP A 90 6.47 3.30 1.43
C TRP A 90 5.07 3.28 2.02
N GLY A 91 4.84 2.40 2.99
CA GLY A 91 3.56 2.23 3.66
C GLY A 91 3.31 3.26 4.76
N ILE A 92 4.08 3.27 5.84
CA ILE A 92 3.80 4.20 6.95
C ILE A 92 3.99 5.66 6.52
N VAL A 93 5.06 6.00 5.80
CA VAL A 93 5.29 7.41 5.43
C VAL A 93 4.45 7.79 4.21
N GLY A 94 4.48 6.98 3.15
CA GLY A 94 3.73 7.26 1.91
C GLY A 94 2.22 7.09 2.05
N ALA A 95 1.75 5.97 2.59
CA ALA A 95 0.31 5.72 2.71
C ALA A 95 -0.37 6.62 3.75
N ALA A 96 0.36 7.09 4.78
CA ALA A 96 -0.17 8.10 5.68
C ALA A 96 -0.45 9.43 4.95
N GLN A 97 0.41 9.85 4.01
CA GLN A 97 0.14 11.04 3.20
C GLN A 97 -1.15 10.86 2.37
N ALA A 98 -1.34 9.71 1.73
CA ALA A 98 -2.56 9.43 0.95
C ALA A 98 -3.86 9.46 1.79
N ILE A 99 -3.76 9.17 3.10
CA ILE A 99 -4.89 9.23 4.03
C ILE A 99 -5.13 10.64 4.58
N PHE A 100 -4.06 11.37 4.93
CA PHE A 100 -4.18 12.71 5.54
C PHE A 100 -4.36 13.83 4.53
N THR A 101 -3.80 13.68 3.34
CA THR A 101 -3.90 14.61 2.22
C THR A 101 -4.40 13.87 0.99
N PRO A 102 -5.66 13.37 1.02
CA PRO A 102 -6.22 12.67 -0.13
C PRO A 102 -6.39 13.64 -1.30
N ASP A 103 -6.12 13.16 -2.50
CA ASP A 103 -6.34 13.90 -3.74
C ASP A 103 -7.76 13.63 -4.26
N PRO A 104 -8.67 14.62 -4.26
CA PRO A 104 -10.05 14.41 -4.71
C PRO A 104 -10.16 14.02 -6.18
N SER A 105 -9.17 14.37 -7.02
CA SER A 105 -9.16 13.99 -8.44
C SER A 105 -9.13 12.46 -8.63
N ARG A 106 -8.69 11.74 -7.61
CA ARG A 106 -8.63 10.27 -7.58
C ARG A 106 -9.88 9.60 -7.05
N PHE A 107 -10.97 10.35 -6.84
CA PHE A 107 -12.24 9.79 -6.36
C PHE A 107 -13.36 9.87 -7.42
N PRO A 108 -13.18 9.27 -8.62
CA PRO A 108 -14.18 9.34 -9.69
C PRO A 108 -15.51 8.67 -9.32
N TYR A 109 -15.51 7.74 -8.35
CA TYR A 109 -16.68 6.98 -7.92
C TYR A 109 -17.21 7.43 -6.55
N GLY A 110 -16.85 8.64 -6.09
CA GLY A 110 -17.31 9.20 -4.82
C GLY A 110 -16.94 8.32 -3.63
N ASP A 111 -17.96 7.89 -2.86
CA ASP A 111 -17.78 7.11 -1.63
C ASP A 111 -17.06 5.78 -1.84
N ILE A 112 -17.21 5.15 -3.01
CA ILE A 112 -16.52 3.88 -3.34
C ILE A 112 -15.01 4.12 -3.40
N SER A 113 -14.56 5.14 -4.14
CA SER A 113 -13.14 5.46 -4.26
C SER A 113 -12.55 5.88 -2.92
N ILE A 114 -13.30 6.65 -2.11
CA ILE A 114 -12.87 7.01 -0.75
C ILE A 114 -12.68 5.75 0.09
N PHE A 115 -13.65 4.83 0.07
CA PHE A 115 -13.56 3.58 0.82
C PHE A 115 -12.32 2.76 0.42
N PHE A 116 -12.10 2.51 -0.87
CA PHE A 116 -10.94 1.75 -1.34
C PHE A 116 -9.61 2.46 -1.10
N ASN A 117 -9.58 3.79 -1.16
CA ASN A 117 -8.40 4.56 -0.78
C ASN A 117 -8.05 4.35 0.70
N PHE A 118 -9.02 4.44 1.60
CA PHE A 118 -8.78 4.18 3.03
C PHE A 118 -8.46 2.71 3.32
N LEU A 119 -9.08 1.77 2.60
CA LEU A 119 -8.85 0.33 2.79
C LEU A 119 -7.43 -0.07 2.34
N SER A 120 -7.05 0.28 1.11
CA SER A 120 -5.74 -0.07 0.54
C SER A 120 -4.58 0.55 1.31
N HIS A 121 -4.63 1.86 1.62
CA HIS A 121 -3.58 2.52 2.38
C HIS A 121 -3.61 2.11 3.86
N GLY A 122 -4.80 1.94 4.43
CA GLY A 122 -4.98 1.53 5.81
C GLY A 122 -4.48 0.12 6.07
N ILE A 123 -4.67 -0.83 5.15
CA ILE A 123 -4.20 -2.20 5.35
C ILE A 123 -2.67 -2.30 5.23
N ILE A 124 -2.01 -1.48 4.40
CA ILE A 124 -0.54 -1.42 4.38
C ILE A 124 -0.01 -0.97 5.75
N ILE A 125 -0.56 0.09 6.32
CA ILE A 125 -0.17 0.60 7.64
C ILE A 125 -0.44 -0.48 8.72
N LEU A 126 -1.55 -1.19 8.63
CA LEU A 126 -1.88 -2.30 9.52
C LEU A 126 -0.85 -3.44 9.43
N ASN A 127 -0.48 -3.85 8.21
CA ASN A 127 0.50 -4.90 7.96
C ASN A 127 1.86 -4.54 8.58
N VAL A 128 2.34 -3.31 8.39
CA VAL A 128 3.59 -2.83 9.00
C VAL A 128 3.46 -2.74 10.52
N SER A 129 2.33 -2.24 11.03
CA SER A 129 2.08 -2.15 12.48
C SER A 129 2.08 -3.54 13.14
N TRP A 130 1.54 -4.55 12.47
CA TRP A 130 1.61 -5.95 12.91
C TRP A 130 3.07 -6.43 12.99
N LEU A 131 3.85 -6.26 11.92
CA LEU A 131 5.27 -6.63 11.88
C LEU A 131 6.08 -5.95 13.00
N MET A 132 5.76 -4.70 13.33
CA MET A 132 6.44 -3.96 14.39
C MET A 132 6.01 -4.40 15.80
N LEU A 133 4.70 -4.50 16.04
CA LEU A 133 4.17 -4.66 17.39
C LEU A 133 4.11 -6.12 17.83
N VAL A 134 3.75 -7.02 16.91
CA VAL A 134 3.62 -8.47 17.17
C VAL A 134 4.93 -9.19 16.86
N ASP A 135 5.50 -8.99 15.67
CA ASP A 135 6.72 -9.69 15.25
C ASP A 135 8.02 -9.01 15.73
N GLY A 136 7.93 -7.79 16.26
CA GLY A 136 9.07 -7.08 16.86
C GLY A 136 10.08 -6.51 15.86
N MET A 137 9.75 -6.44 14.57
CA MET A 137 10.67 -5.95 13.53
C MET A 137 10.96 -4.45 13.69
N ARG A 138 12.19 -4.04 13.40
CA ARG A 138 12.66 -2.65 13.52
C ARG A 138 13.55 -2.29 12.34
N CYS A 139 13.48 -1.04 11.90
CA CYS A 139 14.28 -0.53 10.81
C CYS A 139 15.76 -0.46 11.20
N ARG A 140 16.66 -0.99 10.36
CA ARG A 140 18.12 -0.92 10.60
C ARG A 140 18.63 0.51 10.41
N LYS A 141 19.80 0.82 10.99
CA LYS A 141 20.52 2.06 10.68
C LYS A 141 20.85 2.09 9.18
N GLY A 142 20.61 3.22 8.53
CA GLY A 142 20.82 3.36 7.07
C GLY A 142 19.70 2.78 6.20
N SER A 143 18.65 2.17 6.79
CA SER A 143 17.50 1.66 6.02
C SER A 143 16.80 2.74 5.20
N LEU A 144 16.71 3.97 5.71
CA LEU A 144 16.17 5.11 4.96
C LEU A 144 16.95 5.36 3.66
N LEU A 145 18.29 5.36 3.73
CA LEU A 145 19.13 5.55 2.55
C LEU A 145 18.98 4.38 1.58
N ASN A 146 18.93 3.14 2.09
CA ASN A 146 18.71 1.96 1.26
C ASN A 146 17.36 2.03 0.54
N THR A 147 16.29 2.39 1.25
CA THR A 147 14.96 2.54 0.64
C THR A 147 14.95 3.68 -0.36
N PHE A 148 15.64 4.80 -0.09
CA PHE A 148 15.80 5.87 -1.06
C PHE A 148 16.49 5.39 -2.35
N LEU A 149 17.59 4.63 -2.24
CA LEU A 149 18.28 4.06 -3.41
C LEU A 149 17.39 3.07 -4.17
N ILE A 150 16.67 2.21 -3.44
CA ILE A 150 15.70 1.26 -4.03
C ILE A 150 14.57 2.01 -4.74
N SER A 151 14.04 3.08 -4.14
CA SER A 151 13.01 3.92 -4.75
C SER A 151 13.49 4.57 -6.05
N ASN A 152 14.73 5.08 -6.10
CA ASN A 152 15.29 5.63 -7.33
C ASN A 152 15.47 4.56 -8.41
N GLY A 153 15.93 3.36 -8.03
CA GLY A 153 15.98 2.22 -8.94
C GLY A 153 14.60 1.81 -9.44
N ALA A 154 13.59 1.80 -8.57
CA ALA A 154 12.21 1.50 -8.92
C ALA A 154 11.64 2.53 -9.89
N VAL A 155 11.90 3.83 -9.69
CA VAL A 155 11.50 4.90 -10.63
C VAL A 155 12.08 4.64 -12.03
N PHE A 156 13.37 4.27 -12.11
CA PHE A 156 13.98 3.92 -13.38
C PHE A 156 13.26 2.74 -14.04
N VAL A 157 13.05 1.64 -13.31
CA VAL A 157 12.36 0.45 -13.81
C VAL A 157 10.92 0.77 -14.26
N ILE A 158 10.16 1.52 -13.46
CA ILE A 158 8.80 1.94 -13.78
C ILE A 158 8.78 2.83 -15.03
N GLY A 159 9.76 3.72 -15.20
CA GLY A 159 9.90 4.51 -16.43
C GLY A 159 10.07 3.65 -17.68
N PHE A 160 10.84 2.56 -17.60
CA PHE A 160 10.93 1.59 -18.70
C PHE A 160 9.62 0.84 -18.93
N ILE A 161 8.94 0.44 -17.85
CA ILE A 161 7.66 -0.27 -17.94
C ILE A 161 6.60 0.64 -18.59
N ASN A 162 6.48 1.91 -18.19
CA ASN A 162 5.59 2.89 -18.84
C ASN A 162 5.84 2.96 -20.35
N LYS A 163 7.11 3.00 -20.75
CA LYS A 163 7.48 3.02 -22.18
C LYS A 163 7.08 1.74 -22.93
N ILE A 164 7.18 0.58 -22.28
CA ILE A 164 6.85 -0.72 -22.88
C ILE A 164 5.33 -0.88 -22.99
N ILE A 165 4.58 -0.52 -21.95
CA ILE A 165 3.11 -0.60 -21.94
C ILE A 165 2.55 0.30 -23.04
N GLY A 166 3.14 1.48 -23.26
CA GLY A 166 2.57 2.45 -24.20
C GLY A 166 1.23 2.96 -23.66
N HIS A 167 0.27 3.26 -24.54
CA HIS A 167 -1.10 3.66 -24.15
C HIS A 167 -1.15 4.81 -23.12
N ASP A 168 -0.26 5.79 -23.25
CA ASP A 168 -0.16 6.88 -22.29
C ASP A 168 0.08 6.40 -20.83
N ALA A 169 0.70 5.24 -20.63
CA ALA A 169 1.00 4.73 -19.29
C ALA A 169 1.85 5.72 -18.48
N ASN A 170 1.44 5.95 -17.23
CA ASN A 170 2.06 6.96 -16.38
C ASN A 170 2.13 6.54 -14.91
N TYR A 171 2.51 5.29 -14.66
CA TYR A 171 2.78 4.81 -13.32
C TYR A 171 3.82 5.70 -12.62
N TRP A 172 3.56 6.00 -11.34
CA TRP A 172 4.39 6.86 -10.50
C TRP A 172 4.59 8.31 -11.04
N PHE A 173 3.83 8.74 -12.04
CA PHE A 173 3.95 10.07 -12.66
C PHE A 173 5.34 10.40 -13.20
N VAL A 174 6.09 9.38 -13.63
CA VAL A 174 7.46 9.56 -14.14
C VAL A 174 7.46 10.20 -15.52
N CYS A 175 6.42 9.96 -16.32
CA CYS A 175 6.33 10.43 -17.71
C CYS A 175 5.59 11.77 -17.81
N ARG A 176 4.56 11.98 -16.97
CA ARG A 176 3.78 13.22 -16.91
C ARG A 176 3.38 13.51 -15.47
N LYS A 177 3.27 14.80 -15.14
CA LYS A 177 2.75 15.25 -13.84
C LYS A 177 1.29 14.79 -13.66
N PRO A 178 0.86 14.51 -12.42
CA PRO A 178 -0.56 14.25 -12.13
C PRO A 178 -1.41 15.46 -12.54
N GLY A 179 -2.62 15.20 -13.02
CA GLY A 179 -3.62 16.22 -13.30
C GLY A 179 -4.35 16.62 -12.02
N GLY A 180 -4.31 17.90 -11.68
CA GLY A 180 -4.95 18.46 -10.49
C GLY A 180 -4.24 19.75 -10.09
N ASP A 181 -5.01 20.75 -9.65
CA ASP A 181 -4.43 21.92 -9.01
C ASP A 181 -3.74 21.46 -7.72
N SER A 182 -2.42 21.58 -7.68
CA SER A 182 -1.67 21.40 -6.45
C SER A 182 -2.29 22.33 -5.39
N PRO A 183 -2.59 21.85 -4.17
CA PRO A 183 -3.03 22.73 -3.08
C PRO A 183 -1.92 23.70 -2.62
N PHE A 184 -0.77 23.71 -3.31
CA PHE A 184 0.38 24.60 -3.16
C PHE A 184 0.81 25.19 -4.50
#